data_AF-A0A0L1JFX6-F1
#
_entry.id   AF-A0A0L1JFX6-F1
#
_cell.length_a   1.000
_cell.length_b   1.000
_cell.length_c   1.000
_cell.angle_alpha   90.00
_cell.angle_beta   90.00
_cell.angle_gamma   90.00
#
_symmetry.space_group_name_H-M   'P 1'
#
loop_
_entity.id
_entity.type
_entity.pdbx_description
1 polymer ?
#
loop_
_entity_poly.entity_id
_entity_poly.type
_entity_poly.pdbx_seq_one_letter_code
_entity_poly.pdbx_strand_id
1 'polypeptide(L)'
;MAPSYTIPVTVSPGGSKGILIVSRVDDLRLRTATKTVRLDVREGLKVIDFVHLLVREKRHLYEFNNAGQGCRFWVHHQIGLFWDEGLAVSGAQVEEARSAILVMYPQMVGYSLVVGDYYS
;
A
#
# COMPACT_ATOMS: atom_id res chain seq x y z
N MET A 1 -0.89 -17.76 18.99
CA MET A 1 -0.75 -16.30 19.19
C MET A 1 -2.03 -15.63 18.72
N ALA A 2 -2.59 -14.69 19.48
CA ALA A 2 -3.85 -14.02 19.15
C ALA A 2 -3.56 -12.64 18.52
N PRO A 3 -4.28 -12.22 17.47
CA PRO A 3 -4.03 -10.95 16.82
C PRO A 3 -4.38 -9.76 17.73
N SER A 4 -3.58 -8.70 17.64
CA SER A 4 -3.61 -7.52 18.53
C SER A 4 -4.83 -6.60 18.34
N TYR A 5 -5.70 -6.86 17.36
CA TYR A 5 -6.86 -6.01 17.07
C TYR A 5 -8.07 -6.25 17.99
N THR A 6 -8.10 -7.33 18.77
CA THR A 6 -9.20 -7.63 19.73
C THR A 6 -8.89 -7.22 21.18
N ILE A 7 -7.67 -6.79 21.48
CA ILE A 7 -7.27 -6.36 22.82
C ILE A 7 -6.96 -4.86 22.77
N PRO A 8 -7.71 -4.01 23.49
CA PRO A 8 -7.34 -2.61 23.64
C PRO A 8 -6.10 -2.53 24.54
N VAL A 9 -4.91 -2.71 23.95
CA VAL A 9 -3.63 -2.43 24.60
C VAL A 9 -3.25 -0.98 24.32
N THR A 10 -3.31 -0.20 25.39
CA THR A 10 -2.60 1.06 25.59
C THR A 10 -1.12 0.71 25.77
N VAL A 11 -0.25 1.32 24.96
CA VAL A 11 1.22 1.28 25.04
C VAL A 11 1.91 0.03 24.44
N SER A 12 2.59 0.21 23.31
CA SER A 12 3.66 -0.68 22.84
C SER A 12 5.00 0.04 23.09
N PRO A 13 5.88 -0.47 23.97
CA PRO A 13 7.25 -0.01 24.06
C PRO A 13 8.02 -0.54 22.85
N GLY A 14 8.19 0.31 21.82
CA GLY A 14 9.03 0.02 20.64
C GLY A 14 8.30 -0.20 19.32
N GLY A 15 6.97 -0.10 19.26
CA GLY A 15 6.19 -0.21 18.01
C GLY A 15 5.14 0.89 17.84
N SER A 16 4.69 1.12 16.60
CA SER A 16 3.66 2.12 16.26
C SER A 16 2.41 1.45 15.68
N LYS A 17 1.22 1.88 16.09
CA LYS A 17 -0.06 1.41 15.52
C LYS A 17 -0.33 2.11 14.18
N GLY A 18 -0.59 1.33 13.12
CA GLY A 18 -1.13 1.85 11.87
C GLY A 18 -2.66 1.85 11.88
N ILE A 19 -3.29 2.98 11.53
CA ILE A 19 -4.75 3.08 11.31
C ILE A 19 -4.99 3.12 9.79
N LEU A 20 -5.64 2.10 9.24
CA LEU A 20 -6.10 2.11 7.84
C LEU A 20 -7.49 2.76 7.77
N ILE A 21 -7.55 3.98 7.24
CA ILE A 21 -8.80 4.69 7.00
C ILE A 21 -9.15 4.53 5.51
N VAL A 22 -10.24 3.83 5.21
CA VAL A 22 -10.82 3.77 3.86
C VAL A 22 -12.01 4.71 3.83
N SER A 23 -11.89 5.82 3.11
CA SER A 23 -12.98 6.78 2.92
C SER A 23 -13.14 7.12 1.44
N ARG A 24 -14.39 7.38 1.03
CA ARG A 24 -14.67 7.97 -0.27
C ARG A 24 -14.22 9.43 -0.20
N VAL A 25 -13.27 9.81 -1.03
CA VAL A 25 -12.83 11.21 -1.14
C VAL A 25 -13.49 11.81 -2.37
N ASP A 26 -14.42 12.74 -2.14
CA ASP A 26 -15.19 13.39 -3.21
C ASP A 26 -14.35 14.43 -3.98
N ASP A 27 -13.25 14.91 -3.38
CA ASP A 27 -12.26 15.76 -4.05
C ASP A 27 -10.97 14.96 -4.28
N LEU A 28 -10.72 14.67 -5.55
CA LEU A 28 -9.44 14.17 -6.00
C LEU A 28 -8.36 15.16 -5.52
N ARG A 29 -7.63 14.80 -4.45
CA ARG A 29 -6.40 15.49 -3.99
C ARG A 29 -5.33 15.65 -5.09
N LEU A 30 -5.63 15.26 -6.34
CA LEU A 30 -4.92 15.59 -7.57
C LEU A 30 -4.44 17.03 -7.65
N ARG A 31 -5.20 18.02 -7.14
CA ARG A 31 -4.78 19.43 -7.27
C ARG A 31 -3.47 19.75 -6.54
N THR A 32 -3.08 18.97 -5.54
CA THR A 32 -1.81 19.13 -4.82
C THR A 32 -0.81 18.01 -5.10
N ALA A 33 -1.19 17.01 -5.90
CA ALA A 33 -0.31 15.89 -6.24
C ALA A 33 0.75 16.32 -7.25
N THR A 34 2.02 16.15 -6.91
CA THR A 34 3.13 16.43 -7.84
C THR A 34 3.21 15.41 -8.98
N LYS A 35 2.81 14.16 -8.72
CA LYS A 35 2.72 13.09 -9.71
C LYS A 35 1.45 12.30 -9.47
N THR A 36 0.73 12.04 -10.56
CA THR A 36 -0.42 11.13 -10.60
C THR A 36 -0.10 10.05 -11.62
N VAL A 37 -0.39 8.79 -11.25
CA VAL A 37 -0.36 7.65 -12.16
C VAL A 37 -1.73 6.98 -12.11
N ARG A 38 -2.26 6.62 -13.27
CA ARG A 38 -3.53 5.91 -13.41
C ARG A 38 -3.26 4.42 -13.31
N LEU A 39 -4.12 3.69 -12.59
CA LEU A 39 -4.13 2.23 -12.56
C LEU A 39 -5.55 1.75 -12.85
N ASP A 40 -5.77 1.28 -14.07
CA ASP A 40 -7.05 0.70 -14.48
C ASP A 40 -7.20 -0.71 -13.93
N VAL A 41 -8.40 -0.99 -13.44
CA VAL A 41 -8.76 -2.26 -12.82
C VAL A 41 -9.83 -2.96 -13.65
N ARG A 42 -9.91 -4.29 -13.48
CA ARG A 42 -10.91 -5.11 -14.16
C ARG A 42 -12.33 -4.64 -13.82
N GLU A 43 -13.18 -4.59 -14.83
CA GLU A 43 -14.58 -4.18 -14.68
C GLU A 43 -15.34 -5.09 -13.69
N GLY A 44 -16.26 -4.51 -12.94
CA GLY A 44 -17.09 -5.23 -11.97
C GLY A 44 -16.42 -5.50 -10.61
N LEU A 45 -15.13 -5.20 -10.45
CA LEU A 45 -14.44 -5.31 -9.17
C LEU A 45 -14.99 -4.31 -8.14
N LYS A 46 -15.02 -4.76 -6.89
CA LYS A 46 -15.36 -3.99 -5.70
C LYS A 46 -14.11 -3.82 -4.84
N VAL A 47 -14.09 -2.81 -3.98
CA VAL A 47 -13.00 -2.59 -3.01
C VAL A 47 -12.74 -3.84 -2.15
N ILE A 48 -13.79 -4.59 -1.81
CA ILE A 48 -13.68 -5.80 -1.01
C ILE A 48 -12.84 -6.90 -1.70
N ASP A 49 -12.79 -6.95 -3.03
CA ASP A 49 -11.99 -7.94 -3.77
C ASP A 49 -10.49 -7.69 -3.55
N PHE A 50 -10.08 -6.43 -3.52
CA PHE A 50 -8.70 -6.04 -3.17
C PHE A 50 -8.38 -6.36 -1.71
N VAL A 51 -9.31 -6.06 -0.80
CA VAL A 51 -9.12 -6.36 0.64
C VAL A 51 -8.99 -7.87 0.85
N HIS A 52 -9.85 -8.68 0.23
CA HIS A 52 -9.77 -10.14 0.31
C HIS A 52 -8.46 -10.67 -0.24
N LEU A 53 -7.98 -10.15 -1.36
CA LEU A 53 -6.68 -10.53 -1.91
C LEU A 53 -5.54 -10.21 -0.92
N LEU A 54 -5.51 -9.00 -0.37
CA LEU A 54 -4.50 -8.60 0.61
C LEU A 54 -4.55 -9.47 1.88
N VAL A 55 -5.74 -9.89 2.32
CA VAL A 55 -5.89 -10.77 3.48
C VAL A 55 -5.43 -12.19 3.14
N ARG A 56 -5.87 -12.73 2.01
CA ARG A 56 -5.52 -14.08 1.52
C ARG A 56 -4.01 -14.24 1.38
N GLU A 57 -3.34 -13.26 0.78
CA GLU A 57 -1.88 -13.23 0.60
C GLU A 57 -1.12 -12.73 1.83
N LYS A 58 -1.78 -12.66 3.00
CA LYS A 58 -1.20 -12.25 4.29
C LYS A 58 -0.52 -10.86 4.27
N ARG A 59 -0.88 -10.00 3.32
CA ARG A 59 -0.32 -8.65 3.13
C ARG A 59 -0.68 -7.68 4.25
N HIS A 60 -1.76 -7.97 4.97
CA HIS A 60 -2.21 -7.27 6.17
C HIS A 60 -1.32 -7.51 7.40
N LEU A 61 -0.42 -8.51 7.37
CA LEU A 61 0.54 -8.78 8.45
C LEU A 61 1.84 -7.96 8.31
N TYR A 62 1.92 -7.08 7.31
CA TYR A 62 3.08 -6.21 7.11
C TYR A 62 3.05 -5.02 8.06
N GLU A 63 4.18 -4.77 8.72
CA GLU A 63 4.42 -3.56 9.49
C GLU A 63 5.55 -2.72 8.91
N PHE A 64 5.42 -1.40 9.10
CA PHE A 64 6.48 -0.46 8.80
C PHE A 64 7.59 -0.61 9.84
N ASN A 65 8.82 -0.30 9.45
CA ASN A 65 9.95 -0.37 10.36
C ASN A 65 9.80 0.65 11.50
N ASN A 66 10.69 0.58 12.49
CA ASN A 66 10.66 1.46 13.68
C ASN A 66 10.77 2.96 13.35
N ALA A 67 11.24 3.33 12.15
CA ALA A 67 11.29 4.70 11.65
C ALA A 67 10.01 5.12 10.91
N GLY A 68 8.97 4.27 10.88
CA GLY A 68 7.73 4.50 10.13
C GLY A 68 7.89 4.39 8.61
N GLN A 69 8.99 3.78 8.14
CA GLN A 69 9.29 3.59 6.72
C GLN A 69 8.86 2.19 6.27
N GLY A 70 8.63 2.02 4.97
CA GLY A 70 8.16 0.75 4.40
C GLY A 70 6.85 0.85 3.64
N CYS A 71 6.17 2.01 3.72
CA CYS A 71 4.96 2.27 2.95
C CYS A 71 5.18 2.15 1.44
N ARG A 72 6.29 2.70 0.91
CA ARG A 72 6.64 2.61 -0.51
C ARG A 72 6.85 1.17 -0.96
N PHE A 73 7.59 0.37 -0.18
CA PHE A 73 7.79 -1.05 -0.46
C PHE A 73 6.46 -1.80 -0.49
N TRP A 74 5.62 -1.58 0.51
CA TRP A 74 4.32 -2.24 0.60
C TRP A 74 3.43 -1.91 -0.59
N VAL A 75 3.28 -0.63 -0.95
CA VAL A 75 2.48 -0.21 -2.10
C VAL A 75 3.06 -0.76 -3.41
N HIS A 76 4.39 -0.69 -3.59
CA HIS A 76 5.06 -1.20 -4.78
C HIS A 76 4.78 -2.71 -4.98
N HIS A 77 4.85 -3.50 -3.91
CA HIS A 77 4.51 -4.92 -3.96
C HIS A 77 3.02 -5.19 -4.17
N GLN A 78 2.12 -4.38 -3.59
CA GLN A 78 0.68 -4.58 -3.81
C GLN A 78 0.28 -4.30 -5.27
N ILE A 79 0.90 -3.33 -5.93
CA ILE A 79 0.67 -3.07 -7.36
C ILE A 79 1.07 -4.28 -8.21
N GLY A 80 2.24 -4.88 -7.92
CA GLY A 80 2.67 -6.12 -8.58
C GLY A 80 1.69 -7.26 -8.33
N LEU A 81 1.25 -7.47 -7.08
CA LEU A 81 0.27 -8.49 -6.73
C LEU A 81 -1.06 -8.29 -7.47
N PHE A 82 -1.55 -7.05 -7.59
CA PHE A 82 -2.79 -6.76 -8.30
C PHE A 82 -2.68 -7.06 -9.80
N TRP A 83 -1.49 -6.89 -10.38
CA TRP A 83 -1.22 -7.31 -11.76
C TRP A 83 -1.20 -8.83 -11.90
N ASP A 84 -0.43 -9.51 -11.04
CA ASP A 84 -0.26 -10.97 -11.09
C ASP A 84 -1.61 -11.71 -10.94
N GLU A 85 -2.52 -11.14 -10.15
CA GLU A 85 -3.86 -11.69 -9.90
C GLU A 85 -4.94 -11.18 -10.88
N GLY A 86 -4.54 -10.37 -11.87
CA GLY A 86 -5.44 -9.85 -12.91
C GLY A 86 -6.49 -8.85 -12.41
N LEU A 87 -6.24 -8.19 -11.29
CA LEU A 87 -7.07 -7.08 -10.81
C LEU A 87 -6.72 -5.79 -11.55
N ALA A 88 -5.45 -5.52 -11.79
CA ALA A 88 -4.98 -4.46 -12.67
C ALA A 88 -4.88 -4.97 -14.12
N VAL A 89 -5.28 -4.15 -15.10
CA VAL A 89 -5.45 -4.61 -16.49
C VAL A 89 -4.48 -4.00 -17.50
N SER A 90 -3.64 -3.05 -17.08
CA SER A 90 -2.66 -2.41 -17.95
C SER A 90 -1.24 -2.54 -17.39
N GLY A 91 -0.42 -3.38 -18.05
CA GLY A 91 0.97 -3.59 -17.66
C GLY A 91 1.81 -2.30 -17.75
N ALA A 92 1.54 -1.44 -18.74
CA ALA A 92 2.24 -0.15 -18.85
C ALA A 92 1.95 0.77 -17.66
N GLN A 93 0.70 0.80 -17.18
CA GLN A 93 0.31 1.57 -16.00
C GLN A 93 0.90 1.00 -14.72
N VAL A 94 0.95 -0.33 -14.60
CA VAL A 94 1.59 -1.05 -13.48
C VAL A 94 3.07 -0.67 -13.40
N GLU A 95 3.79 -0.73 -14.51
CA GLU A 95 5.21 -0.39 -14.55
C GLU A 95 5.46 1.11 -14.30
N GLU A 96 4.63 2.00 -14.84
CA GLU A 96 4.70 3.44 -14.52
C GLU A 96 4.47 3.67 -13.02
N ALA A 97 3.45 3.04 -12.42
CA ALA A 97 3.10 3.23 -11.02
C ALA A 97 4.21 2.72 -10.10
N ARG A 98 4.77 1.54 -10.40
CA ARG A 98 5.90 0.96 -9.67
C ARG A 98 7.13 1.85 -9.77
N SER A 99 7.44 2.37 -10.96
CA SER A 99 8.55 3.28 -11.18
C SER A 99 8.37 4.60 -10.43
N ALA A 100 7.16 5.17 -10.43
CA ALA A 100 6.87 6.43 -9.74
C ALA A 100 7.07 6.33 -8.22
N ILE A 101 6.82 5.16 -7.60
CA ILE A 101 7.06 4.96 -6.16
C ILE A 101 8.53 5.08 -5.78
N LEU A 102 9.44 4.78 -6.71
CA LEU A 102 10.88 4.88 -6.54
C LEU A 102 11.41 6.32 -6.66
N VAL A 103 10.52 7.31 -6.81
CA VAL A 103 10.88 8.73 -6.92
C VAL A 103 10.35 9.50 -5.71
N MET A 104 11.18 10.36 -5.13
CA MET A 104 10.76 11.32 -4.11
C MET A 104 10.39 12.65 -4.77
N TYR A 105 9.10 12.98 -4.72
CA TYR A 105 8.57 14.24 -5.23
C TYR A 105 8.48 15.28 -4.09
N PRO A 106 8.65 16.59 -4.39
CA PRO A 106 8.93 17.18 -5.70
C PRO A 106 10.41 17.18 -6.13
N GLN A 107 11.32 16.68 -5.30
CA GLN A 107 12.77 16.78 -5.53
C GLN A 107 13.27 15.93 -6.70
N MET A 108 12.44 15.02 -7.23
CA MET A 108 12.74 14.12 -8.34
C MET A 108 13.98 13.23 -8.10
N VAL A 109 14.26 12.90 -6.83
CA VAL A 109 15.40 12.06 -6.46
C VAL A 109 14.97 10.60 -6.35
N GLY A 110 15.84 9.69 -6.78
CA GLY A 110 15.64 8.25 -6.59
C GLY A 110 15.58 7.91 -5.11
N TYR A 111 14.64 7.06 -4.72
CA TYR A 111 14.45 6.59 -3.36
C TYR A 111 14.31 5.08 -3.35
N SER A 112 15.30 4.39 -2.78
CA SER A 112 15.28 2.94 -2.61
C SER A 112 14.14 2.50 -1.71
N LEU A 113 13.58 1.32 -1.98
CA LEU A 113 12.55 0.75 -1.14
C LEU A 113 13.15 0.33 0.21
N VAL A 114 12.69 0.96 1.28
CA VAL A 114 12.93 0.50 2.64
C VAL A 114 11.95 -0.61 2.95
N VAL A 115 12.44 -1.74 3.46
CA VAL A 115 11.64 -2.93 3.78
C VAL A 115 11.29 -2.90 5.27
N GLY A 116 10.02 -3.15 5.58
CA GLY A 116 9.53 -3.43 6.92
C GLY A 116 9.44 -4.95 7.15
N ASP A 117 8.63 -5.38 8.10
CA ASP A 117 8.58 -6.78 8.53
C ASP A 117 7.19 -7.39 8.36
N TYR A 118 7.13 -8.71 8.22
CA TYR A 118 5.88 -9.48 8.22
C TYR A 118 5.78 -10.30 9.51
N TYR A 119 4.62 -10.25 10.17
CA TYR A 119 4.35 -11.18 11.27
C TYR A 119 4.14 -12.62 10.77
N SER A 120 4.59 -13.57 11.59
CA SER A 120 4.41 -15.02 11.44
C SER A 120 3.09 -15.51 12.02
#